data_AF-A0A935W7M6-F1
#
_entry.id   AF-A0A935W7M6-F1
#
_cell.length_a   1.000
_cell.length_b   1.000
_cell.length_c   1.000
_cell.angle_alpha   90.00
_cell.angle_beta   90.00
_cell.angle_gamma   90.00
#
_symmetry.space_group_name_H-M   'P 1'
#
loop_
_entity.id
_entity.type
_entity.pdbx_description
1 polymer ?
#
loop_
_entity_poly.entity_id
_entity_poly.type
_entity_poly.pdbx_seq_one_letter_code
_entity_poly.pdbx_strand_id
1 'polypeptide(L)' 'MHWNSLADFLAMGNHGLYVWGSVLMMALLMLAEPILLRHGRKKLVARLRRQYRAERSEARRNSQANPGRSKD' A
#
# COMPACT_ATOMS: atom_id res chain seq x y z
N MET A 1 8.57 -33.80 -23.30
CA MET A 1 8.26 -32.42 -23.71
C MET A 1 6.84 -32.38 -24.28
N HIS A 2 5.85 -32.04 -23.46
CA HIS A 2 4.50 -31.61 -23.89
C HIS A 2 3.74 -31.17 -22.63
N TRP A 3 4.11 -30.02 -22.08
CA TRP A 3 3.19 -29.23 -21.26
C TRP A 3 2.29 -28.44 -22.23
N ASN A 4 1.38 -29.16 -22.90
CA ASN A 4 0.33 -28.61 -23.75
C ASN A 4 -1.00 -28.91 -23.05
N SER A 5 -1.66 -28.03 -22.31
CA SER A 5 -1.55 -26.59 -22.32
C SER A 5 -2.40 -26.05 -21.17
N LEU A 6 -1.87 -25.14 -20.34
CA LEU A 6 -2.73 -24.23 -19.57
C LEU A 6 -3.60 -23.38 -20.51
N ALA A 7 -3.10 -23.13 -21.72
CA ALA A 7 -3.82 -22.48 -22.80
C ALA A 7 -5.00 -23.32 -23.35
N ASP A 8 -4.92 -24.65 -23.38
CA ASP A 8 -6.03 -25.53 -23.81
C ASP A 8 -7.08 -25.64 -22.71
N PHE A 9 -6.69 -25.60 -21.42
CA PHE A 9 -7.65 -25.48 -20.32
C PHE A 9 -8.35 -24.11 -20.27
N LEU A 10 -7.67 -23.04 -20.68
CA LEU A 10 -8.31 -21.74 -20.93
C LEU A 10 -9.23 -21.80 -22.15
N ALA A 11 -8.81 -22.48 -23.22
CA ALA A 11 -9.46 -22.50 -24.52
C ALA A 11 -10.53 -23.59 -24.71
N MET A 12 -10.66 -24.54 -23.76
CA MET A 12 -11.81 -25.45 -23.65
C MET A 12 -13.00 -24.63 -23.13
N GLY A 13 -13.52 -23.80 -24.04
CA GLY A 13 -14.10 -22.47 -23.82
C GLY A 13 -15.38 -22.36 -22.99
N ASN A 14 -15.80 -23.44 -22.32
CA ASN A 14 -16.98 -23.43 -21.45
C ASN A 14 -16.67 -23.65 -19.96
N HIS A 15 -15.48 -24.14 -19.58
CA HIS A 15 -15.15 -24.41 -18.17
C HIS A 15 -14.03 -23.53 -17.62
N GLY A 16 -13.10 -23.09 -18.48
CA GLY A 16 -12.03 -22.18 -18.10
C GLY A 16 -12.56 -20.89 -17.46
N LEU A 17 -13.63 -20.29 -18.03
CA LEU A 17 -14.27 -19.08 -17.49
C LEU A 17 -14.76 -19.24 -16.04
N TYR A 18 -15.28 -20.41 -15.65
CA TYR A 18 -15.74 -20.65 -14.27
C TYR A 18 -14.58 -20.81 -13.28
N VAL A 19 -13.52 -21.52 -13.67
CA VAL A 19 -12.33 -21.70 -12.84
C VAL A 19 -11.63 -20.36 -12.65
N TRP A 20 -11.41 -19.63 -13.73
CA TRP A 20 -10.82 -18.29 -13.68
C TRP A 20 -11.73 -17.31 -12.94
N GLY A 21 -13.05 -17.38 -13.13
CA GLY A 21 -14.00 -16.57 -12.38
C GLY A 21 -13.91 -16.81 -10.88
N SER A 22 -13.86 -18.07 -10.43
CA SER A 22 -13.75 -18.41 -9.01
C SER A 22 -12.38 -18.08 -8.41
N VAL A 23 -11.29 -18.37 -9.12
CA VAL A 23 -9.92 -18.03 -8.69
C VAL A 23 -9.74 -16.51 -8.62
N LEU A 24 -10.23 -15.78 -9.63
CA LEU A 24 -10.22 -14.33 -9.64
C LEU A 24 -11.08 -13.79 -8.50
N MET A 25 -12.27 -14.36 -8.25
CA MET A 25 -13.14 -13.93 -7.15
C MET A 25 -12.48 -14.13 -5.79
N MET A 26 -11.83 -15.27 -5.57
CA MET A 26 -11.09 -15.54 -4.34
C MET A 26 -9.88 -14.61 -4.18
N ALA A 27 -9.10 -14.41 -5.23
CA ALA A 27 -7.99 -13.46 -5.23
C ALA A 27 -8.48 -12.03 -4.94
N LEU A 28 -9.63 -11.65 -5.50
CA LEU A 28 -10.22 -10.33 -5.32
C LEU A 28 -10.73 -10.12 -3.90
N LEU A 29 -11.35 -11.14 -3.28
CA LEU A 29 -11.72 -11.13 -1.86
C LEU A 29 -10.50 -11.02 -0.95
N MET A 30 -9.46 -11.82 -1.22
CA MET A 30 -8.20 -11.79 -0.47
C MET A 30 -7.47 -10.45 -0.64
N LEU A 31 -7.62 -9.78 -1.78
CA LEU A 31 -7.04 -8.46 -2.06
C LEU A 31 -7.91 -7.31 -1.54
N ALA A 32 -9.22 -7.52 -1.36
CA ALA A 32 -10.14 -6.48 -0.92
C ALA A 32 -9.72 -5.92 0.45
N GLU A 33 -9.43 -6.79 1.42
CA GLU A 33 -8.95 -6.40 2.74
C GLU A 33 -7.66 -5.56 2.69
N PRO A 34 -6.54 -6.02 2.09
CA PRO A 34 -5.31 -5.23 2.03
C PRO A 34 -5.44 -3.96 1.18
N ILE A 35 -6.35 -3.90 0.19
CA ILE A 35 -6.64 -2.67 -0.57
C ILE A 35 -7.35 -1.65 0.32
N LEU A 36 -8.36 -2.06 1.09
CA LEU A 36 -9.05 -1.20 2.05
C LEU A 36 -8.10 -0.75 3.16
N LEU A 37 -7.31 -1.67 3.72
CA LEU A 37 -6.28 -1.34 4.72
C LEU A 37 -5.22 -0.40 4.15
N ARG A 38 -4.75 -0.59 2.91
CA ARG A 38 -3.80 0.33 2.26
C ARG A 38 -4.41 1.73 2.08
N HIS A 39 -5.67 1.83 1.69
CA HIS A 39 -6.35 3.12 1.59
C HIS A 39 -6.46 3.82 2.95
N GLY A 40 -6.79 3.09 4.02
CA GLY A 40 -6.80 3.60 5.39
C GLY A 40 -5.41 4.04 5.88
N ARG A 41 -4.38 3.23 5.62
CA ARG A 41 -2.99 3.55 5.99
C ARG A 41 -2.49 4.82 5.30
N LYS A 42 -2.85 5.08 4.04
CA LYS A 42 -2.49 6.34 3.37
C LYS A 42 -3.06 7.56 4.09
N LYS A 43 -4.29 7.48 4.62
CA LYS A 43 -4.90 8.55 5.41
C LYS A 43 -4.19 8.77 6.75
N LEU A 44 -3.85 7.70 7.48
CA LEU A 44 -3.10 7.83 8.74
C LEU A 44 -1.68 8.35 8.51
N VAL A 45 -0.96 7.78 7.54
CA VAL A 45 0.40 8.22 7.18
C VAL A 45 0.40 9.66 6.69
N ALA A 46 -0.62 10.09 5.93
CA ALA A 46 -0.74 11.49 5.52
C ALA A 46 -0.97 12.43 6.71
N ARG A 47 -1.72 12.02 7.73
CA ARG A 47 -1.89 12.79 8.97
C ARG A 47 -0.61 12.85 9.79
N LEU A 48 0.06 11.71 10.01
CA LEU A 48 1.34 11.66 10.72
C LEU A 48 2.43 12.47 10.01
N ARG A 49 2.50 12.42 8.67
CA ARG A 49 3.46 13.23 7.89
C ARG A 49 3.29 14.72 8.09
N ARG A 50 2.05 15.20 8.30
CA ARG A 50 1.78 16.63 8.55
C ARG A 50 2.28 17.03 9.94
N GLN A 51 2.01 16.24 10.96
CA GLN A 51 2.49 16.49 12.33
C GLN A 51 4.03 16.46 12.39
N TYR A 52 4.64 15.46 11.77
CA TYR A 52 6.11 15.34 11.74
C TYR A 52 6.80 16.50 11.02
N ARG A 53 6.15 17.09 10.00
CA ARG A 53 6.69 18.29 9.33
C ARG A 53 6.64 19.53 10.21
N ALA A 54 5.56 19.72 10.96
CA ALA A 54 5.40 20.85 11.87
C ALA A 54 6.40 20.79 13.04
N GLU A 55 6.51 19.63 13.69
CA GLU A 55 7.48 19.42 14.78
C GLU A 55 8.92 19.61 14.30
N ARG A 56 9.27 19.13 13.10
CA ARG A 56 10.63 19.26 12.57
C ARG A 56 11.00 20.71 12.23
N SER A 57 10.03 21.52 11.79
CA SER A 57 10.24 22.96 11.59
C SER A 57 10.36 23.71 12.91
N GLU A 58 9.57 23.35 13.92
CA GLU A 58 9.63 23.97 15.25
C GLU A 58 10.92 23.61 15.98
N ALA A 59 11.35 22.35 15.93
CA ALA A 59 12.63 21.91 16.48
C ALA A 59 13.80 22.65 15.84
N ARG A 60 13.83 22.79 14.50
CA ARG A 60 14.84 23.61 13.80
C ARG A 60 14.77 25.08 14.19
N ARG A 61 13.56 25.65 14.27
CA ARG A 61 13.36 27.05 14.64
C ARG A 61 13.79 27.31 16.08
N ASN A 62 13.52 26.40 17.02
CA ASN A 62 13.93 26.52 18.41
C ASN A 62 15.46 26.37 18.57
N SER A 63 16.08 25.43 17.85
CA SER A 63 17.55 25.31 17.80
C SER A 63 18.22 26.54 17.19
N GLN A 64 17.59 27.16 16.18
CA GLN A 64 18.11 28.37 15.53
C GLN A 64 17.78 29.66 16.28
N ALA A 65 16.68 29.70 17.04
CA ALA A 65 16.29 30.82 17.91
C ALA A 65 17.06 30.84 19.23
N ASN A 66 17.74 29.74 19.57
CA ASN A 66 18.67 29.67 20.69
C ASN A 66 20.15 29.54 20.26
N PRO A 67 20.74 30.50 19.51
CA PRO A 67 22.17 30.52 19.23
C PRO A 67 22.99 31.12 20.38
N GLY A 68 22.34 31.53 21.49
CA GLY A 68 22.94 32.41 22.51
C GLY A 68 23.16 31.82 23.91
N ARG A 69 22.74 30.59 24.22
CA ARG A 69 22.93 30.00 25.57
C ARG A 69 24.27 29.26 25.72
N SER A 70 25.31 29.75 25.06
CA SER A 70 26.67 29.26 25.21
C SER A 70 27.57 30.47 25.30
N LYS A 71 27.98 30.78 26.54
CA LYS A 71 29.05 31.67 27.03
C LYS A 71 28.52 32.55 28.16
N ASP A 72 28.13 31.87 29.25
CA ASP A 72 28.46 32.36 30.58
C ASP A 72 29.94 32.03 30.85
#